data_AF-A0A656GE73-F1
#
_entry.id   AF-A0A656GE73-F1
#
_cell.length_a   1.000
_cell.length_b   1.000
_cell.length_c   1.000
_cell.angle_alpha   90.00
_cell.angle_beta   90.00
_cell.angle_gamma   90.00
#
_symmetry.space_group_name_H-M   'P 1'
#
loop_
_entity.id
_entity.type
_entity.pdbx_description
1 polymer ?
#
loop_
_entity_poly.entity_id
_entity_poly.type
_entity_poly.pdbx_seq_one_letter_code
_entity_poly.pdbx_strand_id
1 'polypeptide(L)' 'GVNEVMLIGGAQLYAQGLAQADRLYLTRVALSPDGDAWFPEIDTAQWALVSDTENAAVDDKPAYNFEVWERV' A
#
# COMPACT_ATOMS: atom_id res chain seq x y z
N GLY A 1 15.93 -10.16 -18.25
CA GLY A 1 14.65 -9.80 -17.60
C GLY A 1 14.88 -8.66 -16.63
N VAL A 2 13.80 -8.12 -16.05
CA VAL A 2 13.87 -7.17 -14.92
C VAL A 2 13.69 -7.92 -13.61
N ASN A 3 14.19 -7.36 -12.50
CA ASN A 3 14.11 -8.00 -11.18
C ASN A 3 12.74 -7.81 -10.50
N GLU A 4 12.09 -6.66 -10.73
CA GLU A 4 10.80 -6.32 -10.11
C GLU A 4 9.97 -5.47 -11.09
N VAL A 5 8.66 -5.68 -11.10
CA VAL A 5 7.71 -4.90 -11.90
C VAL A 5 6.75 -4.20 -10.95
N MET A 6 6.65 -2.87 -11.07
CA MET A 6 5.82 -2.06 -10.18
C MET A 6 4.50 -1.72 -10.84
N LEU A 7 3.40 -2.14 -10.23
CA LEU A 7 2.06 -1.70 -10.61
C LEU A 7 1.68 -0.47 -9.77
N ILE A 8 1.48 0.68 -10.43
CA ILE A 8 1.24 1.97 -9.75
C ILE A 8 -0.21 2.47 -9.85
N GLY A 9 -1.16 1.56 -10.11
CA GLY A 9 -2.60 1.82 -10.10
C GLY A 9 -3.18 2.25 -11.46
N GLY A 10 -4.44 2.68 -11.53
CA GLY A 10 -5.36 3.01 -10.41
C GLY A 10 -6.13 1.83 -9.78
N ALA A 11 -7.20 2.12 -9.02
CA ALA A 11 -7.94 1.15 -8.20
C ALA A 11 -8.31 -0.17 -8.92
N GLN A 12 -8.80 -0.09 -10.16
CA GLN A 12 -9.16 -1.27 -10.94
C GLN A 12 -7.94 -2.14 -11.29
N LEU A 13 -6.79 -1.52 -11.56
CA LEU A 13 -5.54 -2.23 -11.81
C LEU A 13 -5.02 -2.86 -10.53
N TYR A 14 -5.10 -2.16 -9.38
CA TYR A 14 -4.74 -2.76 -8.10
C TYR A 14 -5.57 -4.01 -7.80
N ALA A 15 -6.88 -3.99 -8.04
CA ALA A 15 -7.74 -5.15 -7.83
C ALA A 15 -7.32 -6.37 -8.68
N GLN A 16 -6.90 -6.14 -9.94
CA GLN A 16 -6.44 -7.20 -10.83
C GLN A 16 -5.01 -7.68 -10.52
N GLY A 17 -4.15 -6.73 -10.12
CA GLY A 17 -2.74 -6.98 -9.82
C GLY A 17 -2.52 -7.63 -8.46
N LEU A 18 -3.37 -7.36 -7.47
CA LEU A 18 -3.21 -7.87 -6.10
C LEU A 18 -3.17 -9.41 -6.05
N ALA A 19 -3.93 -10.09 -6.92
CA ALA A 19 -3.92 -11.55 -7.02
C ALA A 19 -2.58 -12.13 -7.51
N GLN A 20 -1.78 -11.33 -8.22
CA GLN A 20 -0.50 -11.73 -8.82
C GLN A 20 0.71 -11.10 -8.12
N ALA A 21 0.48 -10.17 -7.18
CA ALA A 21 1.55 -9.49 -6.47
C ALA A 21 2.14 -10.39 -5.37
N ASP A 22 3.46 -10.32 -5.23
CA ASP A 22 4.23 -10.93 -4.14
C ASP A 22 4.51 -9.95 -3.00
N ARG A 23 4.52 -8.64 -3.30
CA ARG A 23 4.88 -7.57 -2.38
C ARG A 23 4.04 -6.32 -2.61
N LEU A 24 3.66 -5.64 -1.52
CA LEU A 24 3.00 -4.33 -1.54
C LEU A 24 3.87 -3.29 -0.86
N TYR A 25 3.98 -2.13 -1.47
CA TYR A 25 4.57 -0.93 -0.88
C TYR A 25 3.46 0.09 -0.69
N LEU A 26 3.09 0.35 0.56
CA LEU A 26 1.96 1.21 0.89
C LEU A 26 2.43 2.41 1.70
N THR A 27 1.86 3.58 1.41
CA THR A 27 2.01 4.77 2.25
C THR A 27 0.67 5.04 2.92
N ARG A 28 0.57 4.81 4.23
CA ARG A 28 -0.61 5.13 5.03
C ARG A 28 -0.53 6.58 5.46
N VAL A 29 -1.25 7.46 4.79
CA VAL A 29 -1.32 8.87 5.20
C VAL A 29 -2.39 9.03 6.28
N ALA A 30 -2.07 9.72 7.38
CA ALA A 30 -2.98 10.00 8.49
C ALA A 30 -4.00 11.10 8.12
N LEU A 31 -4.75 10.88 7.03
CA LEU A 31 -5.85 11.69 6.54
C LEU A 31 -7.03 10.78 6.17
N SER A 32 -8.23 11.34 6.19
CA SER A 32 -9.45 10.65 5.74
C SER A 32 -10.22 11.56 4.78
N PRO A 33 -9.70 11.80 3.56
CA PRO A 33 -10.39 12.60 2.57
C PRO A 33 -11.59 11.83 1.98
N ASP A 34 -12.57 12.56 1.48
CA ASP A 34 -13.61 11.98 0.63
C ASP A 34 -13.00 11.53 -0.70
N GLY A 35 -13.41 10.35 -1.19
CA GLY A 35 -12.90 9.77 -2.42
C GLY A 35 -13.87 8.78 -3.05
N ASP A 36 -13.73 8.57 -4.36
CA ASP A 36 -14.55 7.68 -5.19
C ASP A 36 -13.81 6.37 -5.56
N ALA A 37 -12.55 6.24 -5.16
CA ALA A 37 -11.70 5.09 -5.44
C ALA A 37 -10.91 4.65 -4.19
N TRP A 38 -10.84 3.33 -3.99
CA TRP A 38 -10.22 2.72 -2.82
C TRP A 38 -9.20 1.66 -3.23
N PHE A 39 -8.13 1.53 -2.45
CA PHE A 39 -7.25 0.37 -2.56
C PHE A 39 -7.99 -0.88 -2.06
N PRO A 40 -7.81 -2.07 -2.67
CA PRO A 40 -8.48 -3.28 -2.22
C PRO A 40 -8.14 -3.64 -0.76
N GLU A 41 -9.04 -4.37 -0.10
CA GLU A 41 -8.81 -4.85 1.25
C GLU A 41 -7.62 -5.84 1.29
N ILE A 42 -6.77 -5.70 2.31
CA ILE A 42 -5.61 -6.57 2.52
C ILE A 42 -6.01 -7.67 3.49
N ASP A 43 -6.15 -8.88 2.97
CA ASP A 43 -6.44 -10.06 3.78
C ASP A 43 -5.19 -10.49 4.56
N THR A 44 -5.22 -10.33 5.89
CA THR A 44 -4.12 -10.72 6.80
C THR A 44 -3.84 -12.22 6.83
N ALA A 45 -4.72 -13.07 6.27
CA ALA A 45 -4.42 -14.49 6.07
C ALA A 45 -3.49 -14.73 4.86
N GLN A 46 -3.44 -13.79 3.91
CA GLN A 46 -2.62 -13.87 2.70
C GLN A 46 -1.41 -12.94 2.73
N TRP A 47 -1.41 -11.94 3.61
CA TRP A 47 -0.40 -10.88 3.65
C TRP A 47 0.13 -10.67 5.07
N ALA A 48 1.44 -10.55 5.19
CA ALA A 48 2.13 -10.20 6.42
C ALA A 48 2.81 -8.83 6.27
N LEU A 49 2.63 -7.96 7.27
CA LEU A 49 3.37 -6.72 7.40
C LEU A 49 4.80 -7.05 7.86
N VAL A 50 5.78 -6.80 6.98
CA VAL A 50 7.20 -7.12 7.25
C VAL A 50 8.02 -5.90 7.62
N SER A 51 7.53 -4.70 7.30
CA SER A 51 8.15 -3.44 7.70
C SER A 51 7.09 -2.36 7.86
N ASP A 52 7.24 -1.56 8.91
CA ASP A 52 6.47 -0.35 9.16
C ASP A 52 7.45 0.75 9.62
N THR A 53 7.47 1.86 8.91
CA THR A 53 8.32 3.02 9.23
C THR A 53 7.43 4.24 9.39
N GLU A 54 7.26 4.65 10.65
CA GLU A 54 6.46 5.80 11.05
C GLU A 54 7.15 7.12 10.73
N ASN A 55 6.38 8.11 10.26
CA ASN A 55 6.84 9.48 10.04
C ASN A 55 5.83 10.44 10.68
N ALA A 56 6.31 11.25 11.61
CA ALA A 56 5.50 12.26 12.28
C ALA A 56 5.08 13.37 11.31
N ALA A 57 3.98 14.06 11.66
CA ALA A 57 3.57 15.27 10.96
C ALA A 57 4.67 16.35 11.07
N VAL A 58 4.91 17.07 9.98
CA VAL A 58 5.88 18.16 9.90
C VAL A 58 5.25 19.33 9.17
N ASP A 59 5.21 20.48 9.83
CA ASP A 59 4.51 21.68 9.37
C ASP A 59 3.07 21.36 8.95
N ASP A 60 2.67 21.71 7.72
CA ASP A 60 1.35 21.46 7.17
C ASP A 60 1.18 20.05 6.56
N LYS A 61 2.18 19.15 6.72
CA LYS A 61 2.12 17.78 6.18
C LYS A 61 1.61 16.80 7.24
N PRO A 62 0.62 15.96 6.91
CA PRO A 62 0.13 14.95 7.84
C PRO A 62 1.20 13.90 8.14
N ALA A 63 1.05 13.21 9.27
CA ALA A 63 1.83 12.00 9.56
C ALA A 63 1.56 10.92 8.51
N TYR A 64 2.52 10.04 8.27
CA TYR A 64 2.36 8.89 7.38
C TYR A 64 3.30 7.74 7.73
N ASN A 65 2.90 6.52 7.37
CA ASN A 65 3.71 5.33 7.55
C ASN A 65 4.07 4.70 6.20
N PHE A 66 5.33 4.31 6.04
CA PHE A 66 5.74 3.42 4.94
C PHE A 66 5.62 1.97 5.39
N GLU A 67 4.69 1.24 4.80
CA GLU A 67 4.46 -0.18 5.06
C GLU A 67 4.98 -1.02 3.88
N VAL A 68 5.63 -2.13 4.20
CA VAL A 68 5.92 -3.20 3.24
C VAL A 68 5.19 -4.46 3.69
N TRP A 69 4.38 -4.99 2.79
CA TRP A 69 3.66 -6.25 3.00
C TRP A 69 4.18 -7.31 2.02
N GLU A 70 4.31 -8.53 2.48
CA GLU A 70 4.69 -9.69 1.67
C GLU A 70 3.62 -10.77 1.75
N ARG A 71 3.45 -11.54 0.67
CA ARG A 71 2.51 -12.66 0.65
C ARG A 71 3.00 -13.79 1.57
N VAL A 72 2.08 -14.40 2.33
CA VAL A 72 2.32 -15.55 3.22
C VAL A 72 2.31 -16.87 2.45
#